data_AF-A0A3C1M0N2-F1
#
_entry.id   AF-A0A3C1M0N2-F1
#
_cell.length_a   1.000
_cell.length_b   1.000
_cell.length_c   1.000
_cell.angle_alpha   90.00
_cell.angle_beta   90.00
_cell.angle_gamma   90.00
#
_symmetry.space_group_name_H-M   'P 1'
#
loop_
_entity.id
_entity.type
_entity.pdbx_description
1 polymer ?
#
loop_
_entity_poly.entity_id
_entity_poly.type
_entity_poly.pdbx_seq_one_letter_code
_entity_poly.pdbx_strand_id
1 'polypeptide(L)' 'MMIREANAKDADGIWPIFHEIAAAGETYAYPRDIGRAEALSLWMDSPRQTYVLTEGDQIQGTYYSNCHNT' A
#
# COMPACT_ATOMS: atom_id res chain seq x y z
N MET A 1 -9.06 6.23 -15.06
CA MET A 1 -9.30 5.71 -13.70
C MET A 1 -9.34 4.22 -13.79
N MET A 2 -8.25 3.54 -13.43
CA MET A 2 -8.10 2.10 -13.62
C MET A 2 -7.53 1.45 -12.36
N ILE A 3 -8.24 0.45 -11.85
CA ILE A 3 -7.79 -0.36 -10.73
C ILE A 3 -7.13 -1.61 -11.31
N ARG A 4 -5.89 -1.89 -10.90
CA ARG A 4 -5.17 -3.10 -11.28
C ARG A 4 -4.47 -3.71 -10.07
N GLU A 5 -4.09 -4.97 -10.18
CA GLU A 5 -3.24 -5.61 -9.18
C GLU A 5 -1.89 -4.88 -9.09
N ALA A 6 -1.45 -4.63 -7.86
CA ALA A 6 -0.20 -3.96 -7.56
C ALA A 6 0.97 -4.86 -7.92
N ASN A 7 1.92 -4.34 -8.70
CA ASN A 7 3.19 -5.02 -8.97
C ASN A 7 4.30 -4.43 -8.07
N ALA A 8 5.42 -5.15 -7.93
CA ALA A 8 6.62 -4.64 -7.28
C ALA A 8 7.13 -3.32 -7.86
N LYS A 9 6.80 -3.00 -9.13
CA LYS A 9 7.10 -1.70 -9.75
C LYS A 9 6.24 -0.54 -9.21
N ASP A 10 5.02 -0.83 -8.76
CA ASP A 10 4.11 0.18 -8.20
C ASP A 10 4.50 0.54 -6.75
N ALA A 11 5.31 -0.28 -6.09
CA ALA A 11 5.82 -0.07 -4.73
C ALA A 11 6.42 1.33 -4.50
N ASP A 12 7.06 1.90 -5.52
CA ASP A 12 7.68 3.21 -5.42
C ASP A 12 6.65 4.35 -5.33
N GLY A 13 5.51 4.22 -6.02
CA GLY A 13 4.41 5.18 -5.92
C GLY A 13 3.45 4.90 -4.74
N ILE A 14 3.39 3.65 -4.27
CA ILE A 14 2.66 3.28 -3.05
C ILE A 14 3.34 3.85 -1.80
N TRP A 15 4.69 3.79 -1.75
CA TRP A 15 5.49 4.21 -0.60
C TRP A 15 5.19 5.62 -0.07
N PRO A 16 5.18 6.70 -0.87
CA PRO A 16 4.91 8.04 -0.36
C PRO A 16 3.51 8.16 0.24
N ILE A 17 2.51 7.50 -0.35
CA ILE A 17 1.12 7.49 0.17
C ILE A 17 1.08 6.77 1.52
N PHE A 18 1.68 5.59 1.61
CA PHE A 18 1.72 4.82 2.85
C PHE A 18 2.51 5.52 3.94
N HIS A 19 3.67 6.10 3.60
CA HIS A 19 4.52 6.83 4.54
C HIS A 19 3.79 8.06 5.11
N GLU A 20 3.02 8.78 4.30
CA GLU A 20 2.19 9.89 4.79
C GLU A 20 1.12 9.41 5.77
N ILE A 21 0.42 8.31 5.47
CA ILE A 21 -0.61 7.72 6.35
C ILE A 21 0.01 7.20 7.66
N ALA A 22 1.17 6.54 7.58
CA ALA A 22 1.90 6.02 8.74
C ALA A 22 2.45 7.15 9.62
N ALA A 23 2.95 8.24 9.01
CA ALA A 23 3.42 9.43 9.71
C ALA A 23 2.27 10.20 10.36
N ALA A 24 1.12 10.29 9.68
CA ALA A 24 -0.10 10.87 10.24
C ALA A 24 -0.60 10.06 11.44
N GLY A 25 -0.51 8.72 11.38
CA GLY A 25 -0.85 7.82 12.48
C GLY A 25 -2.35 7.82 12.82
N GLU A 26 -3.20 8.26 11.89
CA GLU A 26 -4.63 8.51 12.12
C GLU A 26 -5.51 7.30 11.81
N THR A 27 -5.09 6.41 10.91
CA THR A 27 -5.96 5.35 10.35
C THR A 27 -5.51 3.93 10.72
N TYR A 28 -4.21 3.70 10.88
CA TYR A 28 -3.65 2.38 11.18
C TYR A 28 -2.54 2.49 12.23
N ALA A 29 -2.48 1.52 13.14
CA ALA A 29 -1.45 1.42 14.17
C ALA A 29 -0.09 0.92 13.59
N TYR A 30 0.41 1.60 12.56
CA TYR A 30 1.76 1.37 12.05
C TYR A 30 2.79 2.21 12.83
N PRO A 31 4.03 1.72 12.99
CA PRO A 31 5.11 2.54 13.51
C PRO A 31 5.34 3.74 12.58
N ARG A 32 5.45 4.95 13.15
CA ARG A 32 5.66 6.19 12.37
C ARG A 32 7.01 6.21 11.63
N ASP A 33 7.96 5.42 12.11
CA ASP A 33 9.30 5.24 11.53
C ASP A 33 9.41 3.95 10.70
N ILE A 34 8.28 3.39 10.26
CA ILE A 34 8.28 2.15 9.49
C ILE A 34 9.13 2.33 8.22
N GLY A 35 10.16 1.50 8.08
CA GLY A 35 11.05 1.55 6.91
C GLY A 35 10.35 1.08 5.64
N ARG A 36 10.76 1.62 4.48
CA ARG A 36 10.20 1.25 3.15
C ARG A 36 10.11 -0.25 2.93
N ALA A 37 11.15 -1.00 3.30
CA ALA A 37 11.17 -2.44 3.13
C ALA A 37 10.12 -3.15 4.00
N GLU A 38 9.96 -2.71 5.24
CA GLU A 38 9.04 -3.31 6.21
C GLU A 38 7.58 -2.98 5.86
N ALA A 39 7.32 -1.72 5.49
CA ALA A 39 6.04 -1.27 4.97
C ALA A 39 5.61 -2.06 3.72
N LEU A 40 6.51 -2.21 2.75
CA LEU A 40 6.23 -2.96 1.54
C LEU A 40 6.02 -4.45 1.84
N SER A 41 6.73 -5.04 2.80
CA SER A 41 6.46 -6.41 3.24
C SER A 41 5.06 -6.52 3.84
N LEU A 42 4.65 -5.59 4.71
CA LEU A 42 3.31 -5.60 5.28
C LEU A 42 2.20 -5.36 4.24
N TRP A 43 2.50 -4.62 3.17
CA TRP A 43 1.50 -4.19 2.17
C TRP A 43 1.48 -5.06 0.91
N MET A 44 2.55 -5.79 0.62
CA MET A 44 2.69 -6.65 -0.57
C MET A 44 2.84 -8.14 -0.24
N ASP A 45 3.41 -8.48 0.93
CA ASP A 45 3.70 -9.87 1.31
C ASP A 45 2.63 -10.45 2.26
N SER A 46 2.12 -9.65 3.20
CA SER A 46 1.05 -10.08 4.12
C SER A 46 -0.34 -10.23 3.48
N PRO A 47 -0.85 -9.28 2.67
CA PRO A 47 -2.16 -9.42 2.07
C PRO A 47 -2.13 -10.31 0.84
N ARG A 48 -3.21 -11.07 0.65
CA ARG A 48 -3.29 -12.07 -0.42
C ARG A 48 -3.39 -11.44 -1.82
N GLN A 49 -3.89 -10.20 -1.90
CA GLN A 49 -3.97 -9.39 -3.11
C GLN A 49 -3.95 -7.90 -2.75
N THR A 50 -3.10 -7.15 -3.44
CA THR A 50 -3.00 -5.69 -3.34
C THR A 50 -3.38 -5.08 -4.67
N TYR A 51 -4.14 -4.00 -4.63
CA TYR A 51 -4.63 -3.26 -5.78
C TYR A 51 -4.16 -1.81 -5.70
N VAL A 52 -3.85 -1.24 -6.86
CA VAL A 52 -3.54 0.17 -7.02
C VAL A 52 -4.56 0.83 -7.92
N LEU A 53 -4.99 2.01 -7.51
CA LEU A 53 -5.77 2.91 -8.34
C LEU A 53 -4.79 3.81 -9.10
N THR A 54 -4.77 3.64 -10.41
CA THR A 54 -3.99 4.48 -11.33
C THR A 54 -4.92 5.43 -12.07
N GLU A 55 -4.54 6.71 -12.06
CA GLU A 55 -5.14 7.76 -12.89
C GLU A 55 -4.06 8.26 -13.86
N GLY A 56 -4.08 7.72 -15.09
CA GLY A 56 -3.02 7.98 -16.07
C GLY A 56 -1.72 7.29 -15.66
N ASP A 57 -0.66 8.07 -15.49
CA ASP A 57 0.68 7.59 -15.10
C ASP A 57 0.91 7.65 -13.57
N GLN A 58 -0.05 8.18 -12.80
CA GLN A 58 0.08 8.38 -11.35
C GLN A 58 -0.79 7.43 -10.54
N ILE A 59 -0.23 6.93 -9.45
CA ILE A 59 -0.94 6.16 -8.43
C ILE A 59 -1.64 7.14 -7.49
N GLN A 60 -2.96 7.06 -7.41
CA GLN A 60 -3.79 7.93 -6.55
C GLN A 60 -4.23 7.24 -5.26
N GLY A 61 -4.16 5.91 -5.22
CA GLY A 61 -4.62 5.16 -4.08
C GLY A 61 -4.20 3.71 -4.13
N THR A 62 -4.22 3.07 -2.97
CA THR A 62 -3.78 1.69 -2.80
C THR A 62 -4.74 1.02 -1.84
N TYR A 63 -5.11 -0.22 -2.15
CA TYR A 63 -6.06 -1.00 -1.37
C TYR A 63 -5.59 -2.44 -1.32
N TYR A 64 -5.47 -3.01 -0.13
CA TYR A 64 -5.14 -4.42 0.02
C TYR A 64 -6.34 -5.18 0.59
N SER A 65 -6.56 -6.39 0.08
CA SER A 65 -7.58 -7.30 0.54
C SER A 65 -6.92 -8.37 1.39
N ASN A 66 -7.13 -8.32 2.71
CA ASN A 66 -6.79 -9.45 3.55
C ASN A 66 -7.99 -10.41 3.59
N CYS A 67 -7.92 -11.52 2.86
CA CYS A 67 -8.94 -12.55 2.96
C CYS A 67 -8.79 -13.26 4.31
N HIS A 68 -9.60 -12.86 5.29
CA HIS A 68 -9.72 -13.59 6.56
C HIS A 68 -10.55 -14.84 6.30
N ASN A 69 -9.87 -15.96 6.03
CA ASN A 69 -10.52 -17.24 5.79
C ASN A 69 -10.89 -17.83 7.17
N THR A 70 -12.10 -17.55 7.64
CA THR A 70 -12.75 -18.33 8.73
C THR A 70 -13.07 -19.74 8.28
#